data_AF-I0X6M5-F1
#
_entry.id   AF-I0X6M5-F1
#
_cell.length_a   1.000
_cell.length_b   1.000
_cell.length_c   1.000
_cell.angle_alpha   90.00
_cell.angle_beta   90.00
_cell.angle_gamma   90.00
#
_symmetry.space_group_name_H-M   'P 1'
#
loop_
_entity.id
_entity.type
_entity.pdbx_description
1 polymer ?
#
loop_
_entity_poly.entity_id
_entity_poly.type
_entity_poly.pdbx_seq_one_letter_code
_entity_poly.pdbx_strand_id
1 'polypeptide(L)'
;MKFFNKKISTSFEAAKQNIQNKFDSERIQMVEISKLKFDKDFKELFAQEPEKVERIAQDMKKHGFDKSQPIIATKDGSILDGNSRFIAANQVGIKYLPVVYKNFVDKNEALKYELHLQLDRRNLSDAEVFAMFKKLEGMKQNAKAEGKSTEDFTDAKIAEQLKKSERSVQKIRELSKKADKQTLDKVASGELSINKALSEVKKAEHPITIKSNANSSINKSEFIKGIKFALNEIANGKNAEEILAAL
;
A
#
# COMPACT_ATOMS: atom_id res chain seq x y z
N MET A 1 23.13 40.34 -32.45
CA MET A 1 23.45 38.92 -32.76
C MET A 1 24.32 38.20 -31.73
N LYS A 2 25.34 38.81 -31.12
CA LYS A 2 26.25 38.11 -30.16
C LYS A 2 25.61 37.63 -28.84
N PHE A 3 24.57 38.30 -28.34
CA PHE A 3 23.93 37.95 -27.07
C PHE A 3 22.96 36.75 -27.14
N PHE A 4 22.33 36.51 -28.28
CA PHE A 4 21.42 35.38 -28.48
C PHE A 4 22.18 34.05 -28.58
N ASN A 5 23.31 34.04 -29.30
CA ASN A 5 24.16 32.84 -29.44
C ASN A 5 24.81 32.40 -28.12
N LYS A 6 25.16 33.35 -27.22
CA LYS A 6 25.75 33.02 -25.91
C LYS A 6 24.74 32.37 -24.96
N LYS A 7 23.46 32.79 -25.00
CA LYS A 7 22.37 32.20 -24.20
C LYS A 7 22.00 30.78 -24.66
N ILE A 8 22.08 30.55 -25.97
CA ILE A 8 21.84 29.23 -26.56
C ILE A 8 23.02 28.30 -26.20
N SER A 9 24.28 28.72 -26.34
CA SER A 9 25.43 27.86 -26.00
C SER A 9 25.44 27.45 -24.52
N THR A 10 25.17 28.38 -23.59
CA THR A 10 25.10 28.04 -22.15
C THR A 10 23.96 27.08 -21.82
N SER A 11 22.82 27.15 -22.52
CA SER A 11 21.72 26.20 -22.34
C SER A 11 22.06 24.78 -22.83
N PHE A 12 22.83 24.67 -23.92
CA PHE A 12 23.31 23.39 -24.45
C PHE A 12 24.42 22.79 -23.60
N GLU A 13 25.35 23.60 -23.07
CA GLU A 13 26.36 23.17 -22.10
C GLU A 13 25.69 22.63 -20.83
N ALA A 14 24.72 23.35 -20.28
CA ALA A 14 23.96 22.92 -19.10
C ALA A 14 23.16 21.63 -19.36
N ALA A 15 22.56 21.48 -20.54
CA ALA A 15 21.87 20.25 -20.94
C ALA A 15 22.85 19.06 -21.07
N LYS A 16 24.01 19.25 -21.72
CA LYS A 16 25.07 18.22 -21.80
C LYS A 16 25.59 17.83 -20.42
N GLN A 17 25.81 18.80 -19.54
CA GLN A 17 26.30 18.55 -18.20
C GLN A 17 25.26 17.84 -17.34
N ASN A 18 23.97 18.17 -17.46
CA ASN A 18 22.88 17.43 -16.83
C ASN A 18 22.75 16.00 -17.36
N ILE A 19 22.90 15.79 -18.67
CA ILE A 19 22.89 14.46 -19.28
C ILE A 19 24.08 13.64 -18.78
N GLN A 20 25.28 14.21 -18.78
CA GLN A 20 26.50 13.54 -18.29
C GLN A 20 26.38 13.20 -16.79
N ASN A 21 25.91 14.14 -15.97
CA ASN A 21 25.67 13.91 -14.54
C ASN A 21 24.62 12.82 -14.29
N LYS A 22 23.60 12.72 -15.15
CA LYS A 22 22.61 11.64 -15.11
C LYS A 22 23.25 10.30 -15.49
N PHE A 23 24.01 10.24 -16.57
CA PHE A 23 24.72 9.03 -16.99
C PHE A 23 25.74 8.54 -15.94
N ASP A 24 26.49 9.44 -15.30
CA ASP A 24 27.47 9.06 -14.29
C ASP A 24 26.82 8.60 -12.97
N SER A 25 25.62 9.10 -12.67
CA SER A 25 24.80 8.59 -11.56
C SER A 25 24.26 7.17 -11.84
N GLU A 26 24.02 6.81 -13.10
CA GLU A 26 23.41 5.53 -13.48
C GLU A 26 24.41 4.38 -13.70
N ARG A 27 25.71 4.63 -13.52
CA ARG A 27 26.74 3.58 -13.61
C ARG A 27 26.85 2.79 -12.32
N ILE A 28 27.14 1.50 -12.46
CA ILE A 28 27.50 0.63 -11.33
C ILE A 28 28.91 1.00 -10.86
N GLN A 29 29.02 1.33 -9.58
CA GLN A 29 30.28 1.65 -8.90
C GLN A 29 30.53 0.61 -7.82
N MET A 30 31.79 0.19 -7.65
CA MET A 30 32.19 -0.66 -6.53
C MET A 30 32.41 0.21 -5.30
N VAL A 31 31.53 0.11 -4.32
CA VAL A 31 31.51 0.95 -3.13
C VAL A 31 31.80 0.11 -1.90
N GLU A 32 32.62 0.64 -1.00
CA GLU A 32 32.89 -0.01 0.28
C GLU A 32 31.63 -0.06 1.14
N ILE A 33 31.35 -1.20 1.75
CA ILE A 33 30.13 -1.44 2.51
C ILE A 33 29.90 -0.43 3.64
N SER A 34 30.99 0.09 4.24
CA SER A 34 30.98 1.10 5.30
C SER A 34 30.44 2.47 4.88
N LYS A 35 30.42 2.77 3.57
CA LYS A 35 29.88 4.01 3.00
C LYS A 35 28.38 3.96 2.78
N LEU A 36 27.76 2.79 2.97
CA LEU A 36 26.33 2.59 2.83
C LEU A 36 25.69 2.54 4.21
N LYS A 37 24.49 3.10 4.31
CA LYS A 37 23.73 3.15 5.55
C LYS A 37 22.26 2.88 5.28
N PHE A 38 21.59 2.31 6.27
CA PHE A 38 20.14 2.27 6.27
C PHE A 38 19.58 3.65 6.57
N ASP A 39 18.61 4.09 5.79
CA ASP A 39 17.73 5.17 6.18
C ASP A 39 16.50 4.55 6.84
N LYS A 40 16.06 5.13 7.97
CA LYS A 40 14.87 4.68 8.68
C LYS A 40 13.63 4.75 7.78
N ASP A 41 13.52 5.79 6.98
CA ASP A 41 12.35 6.02 6.14
C ASP A 41 12.32 5.00 4.98
N PHE A 42 13.46 4.55 4.46
CA PHE A 42 13.50 3.53 3.39
C PHE A 42 13.35 2.11 3.96
N LYS A 43 14.02 1.82 5.09
CA LYS A 43 14.04 0.48 5.71
C LYS A 43 12.66 0.02 6.20
N GLU A 44 11.83 0.93 6.69
CA GLU A 44 10.51 0.61 7.25
C GLU A 44 9.44 0.22 6.21
N LEU A 45 9.73 0.35 4.91
CA LEU A 45 8.73 0.06 3.88
C LEU A 45 8.41 -1.43 3.73
N PHE A 46 9.39 -2.30 3.94
CA PHE A 46 9.21 -3.75 3.79
C PHE A 46 10.06 -4.51 4.78
N ALA A 47 9.41 -5.33 5.61
CA ALA A 47 10.08 -6.27 6.49
C ALA A 47 10.99 -7.20 5.67
N GLN A 48 12.23 -7.35 6.13
CA GLN A 48 13.16 -8.29 5.52
C GLN A 48 12.95 -9.64 6.18
N GLU A 49 12.34 -10.57 5.46
CA GLU A 49 12.17 -11.95 5.92
C GLU A 49 13.54 -12.57 6.22
N PRO A 50 13.84 -12.96 7.48
CA PRO A 50 15.17 -13.47 7.84
C PRO A 50 15.60 -14.68 7.00
N GLU A 51 14.66 -15.58 6.69
CA GLU A 51 14.90 -16.75 5.85
C GLU A 51 15.34 -16.38 4.42
N LYS A 52 14.78 -15.31 3.87
CA LYS A 52 15.16 -14.81 2.54
C LYS A 52 16.58 -14.26 2.56
N VAL A 53 16.94 -13.51 3.61
CA VAL A 53 18.29 -12.97 3.77
C VAL A 53 19.31 -14.11 3.86
N GLU A 54 19.01 -15.12 4.67
CA GLU A 54 19.88 -16.28 4.85
C GLU A 54 20.10 -17.03 3.53
N ARG A 55 19.03 -17.27 2.76
CA ARG A 55 19.15 -17.88 1.42
C ARG A 55 20.05 -17.07 0.49
N ILE A 56 19.93 -15.74 0.50
CA ILE A 56 20.79 -14.86 -0.31
C ILE A 56 22.24 -14.92 0.18
N ALA A 57 22.48 -14.97 1.49
CA ALA A 57 23.82 -15.08 2.06
C ALA A 57 24.49 -16.40 1.65
N GLN A 58 23.76 -17.52 1.69
CA GLN A 58 24.27 -18.82 1.25
C GLN A 58 24.65 -18.84 -0.23
N ASP A 59 23.83 -18.21 -1.08
CA ASP A 59 24.13 -18.05 -2.50
C ASP A 59 25.37 -17.16 -2.72
N MET A 60 25.43 -16.00 -2.04
CA MET A 60 26.58 -15.09 -2.08
C MET A 60 27.87 -15.75 -1.61
N LYS A 61 27.82 -16.67 -0.64
CA LYS A 61 28.99 -17.42 -0.18
C LYS A 61 29.55 -18.35 -1.26
N LYS A 62 28.69 -18.88 -2.14
CA LYS A 62 29.07 -19.79 -3.23
C LYS A 62 29.51 -19.06 -4.49
N HIS A 63 28.77 -18.01 -4.86
CA HIS A 63 28.90 -17.37 -6.17
C HIS A 63 29.42 -15.93 -6.11
N GLY A 64 29.56 -15.35 -4.91
CA GLY A 64 29.84 -13.94 -4.72
C GLY A 64 28.60 -13.07 -4.92
N PHE A 65 28.79 -11.75 -4.91
CA PHE A 65 27.70 -10.80 -5.14
C PHE A 65 27.36 -10.72 -6.64
N ASP A 66 26.10 -10.96 -7.01
CA ASP A 66 25.62 -10.79 -8.39
C ASP A 66 25.63 -9.31 -8.80
N LYS A 67 26.58 -8.96 -9.67
CA LYS A 67 26.78 -7.58 -10.15
C LYS A 67 25.67 -7.10 -11.08
N SER A 68 24.87 -8.00 -11.67
CA SER A 68 23.72 -7.63 -12.50
C SER A 68 22.57 -7.04 -11.67
N GLN A 69 22.58 -7.28 -10.35
CA GLN A 69 21.61 -6.79 -9.39
C GLN A 69 22.31 -5.88 -8.37
N PRO A 70 22.73 -4.66 -8.75
CA PRO A 70 23.39 -3.73 -7.84
C PRO A 70 22.43 -3.21 -6.76
N ILE A 71 23.00 -2.71 -5.66
CA ILE A 71 22.28 -1.92 -4.66
C ILE A 71 21.97 -0.55 -5.25
N ILE A 72 20.78 -0.02 -4.99
CA ILE A 72 20.43 1.34 -5.39
C ILE A 72 20.48 2.21 -4.13
N ALA A 73 21.25 3.30 -4.19
CA ALA A 73 21.42 4.21 -3.06
C ALA A 73 21.34 5.68 -3.51
N THR A 74 21.07 6.58 -2.58
CA THR A 74 21.25 8.02 -2.77
C THR A 74 22.74 8.40 -2.68
N LYS A 75 23.11 9.59 -3.16
CA LYS A 75 24.50 10.10 -3.12
C LYS A 75 25.15 10.10 -1.73
N ASP A 76 24.38 10.24 -0.67
CA ASP A 76 24.86 10.22 0.72
C ASP A 76 24.99 8.79 1.30
N GLY A 77 24.84 7.77 0.46
CA GLY A 77 24.99 6.36 0.83
C GLY A 77 23.74 5.72 1.44
N SER A 78 22.61 6.41 1.46
CA SER A 78 21.36 5.85 1.99
C SER A 78 20.78 4.83 1.01
N ILE A 79 20.59 3.59 1.48
CA ILE A 79 20.09 2.49 0.65
C ILE A 79 18.61 2.67 0.36
N LEU A 80 18.24 2.65 -0.93
CA LEU A 80 16.87 2.70 -1.44
C LEU A 80 16.35 1.31 -1.80
N ASP A 81 17.16 0.50 -2.48
CA ASP A 81 16.81 -0.88 -2.82
C ASP A 81 18.01 -1.81 -2.62
N GLY A 82 17.73 -3.05 -2.22
CA GLY A 82 18.75 -4.06 -1.96
C GLY A 82 19.08 -4.27 -0.49
N ASN A 83 18.19 -3.89 0.43
CA ASN A 83 18.39 -4.12 1.88
C ASN A 83 18.74 -5.58 2.21
N SER A 84 18.03 -6.57 1.67
CA SER A 84 18.37 -7.99 1.90
C SER A 84 19.76 -8.35 1.36
N ARG A 85 20.14 -7.82 0.19
CA ARG A 85 21.44 -8.05 -0.44
C ARG A 85 22.57 -7.42 0.39
N PHE A 86 22.36 -6.22 0.90
CA PHE A 86 23.32 -5.54 1.78
C PHE A 86 23.53 -6.34 3.08
N ILE A 87 22.45 -6.76 3.75
CA ILE A 87 22.54 -7.55 4.99
C ILE A 87 23.28 -8.87 4.73
N ALA A 88 22.89 -9.60 3.69
CA ALA A 88 23.53 -10.86 3.31
C ALA A 88 25.02 -10.69 3.00
N ALA A 89 25.38 -9.66 2.23
CA ALA A 89 26.78 -9.36 1.90
C ALA A 89 27.62 -9.02 3.14
N ASN A 90 27.02 -8.30 4.10
CA ASN A 90 27.65 -8.02 5.39
C ASN A 90 27.87 -9.31 6.21
N GLN A 91 26.90 -10.24 6.24
CA GLN A 91 27.00 -11.53 6.93
C GLN A 91 28.14 -12.40 6.39
N VAL A 92 28.34 -12.41 5.07
CA VAL A 92 29.41 -13.20 4.44
C VAL A 92 30.75 -12.48 4.32
N GLY A 93 30.85 -11.24 4.82
CA GLY A 93 32.11 -10.48 4.87
C GLY A 93 32.55 -9.86 3.54
N ILE A 94 31.63 -9.56 2.62
CA ILE A 94 31.96 -8.87 1.37
C ILE A 94 32.21 -7.39 1.66
N LYS A 95 33.41 -6.91 1.31
CA LYS A 95 33.84 -5.52 1.60
C LYS A 95 33.36 -4.48 0.59
N TYR A 96 33.22 -4.87 -0.68
CA TYR A 96 32.88 -3.96 -1.78
C TYR A 96 31.64 -4.46 -2.53
N LEU A 97 30.66 -3.58 -2.70
CA LEU A 97 29.37 -3.89 -3.29
C LEU A 97 29.16 -3.08 -4.58
N PRO A 98 28.53 -3.68 -5.61
CA PRO A 98 28.10 -2.94 -6.78
C PRO A 98 26.90 -2.05 -6.41
N VAL A 99 27.04 -0.74 -6.59
CA VAL A 99 26.05 0.29 -6.22
C VAL A 99 25.77 1.20 -7.41
N VAL A 100 24.50 1.55 -7.61
CA VAL A 100 24.08 2.61 -8.52
C VAL A 100 23.54 3.77 -7.69
N TYR A 101 24.11 4.95 -7.87
CA TYR A 101 23.71 6.15 -7.13
C TYR A 101 22.65 6.93 -7.86
N LYS A 102 21.46 7.08 -7.29
CA LYS A 102 20.40 7.90 -7.89
C LYS A 102 20.35 9.29 -7.24
N ASN A 103 20.17 10.30 -8.09
CA ASN A 103 20.00 11.69 -7.66
C ASN A 103 18.51 12.03 -7.63
N PHE A 104 18.10 12.64 -6.53
CA PHE A 104 16.75 13.13 -6.32
C PHE A 104 16.82 14.58 -5.86
N VAL A 105 15.82 15.37 -6.22
CA VAL A 105 15.65 16.76 -5.80
C VAL A 105 15.42 16.84 -4.29
N ASP A 106 14.62 15.92 -3.76
CA ASP A 106 14.34 15.80 -2.34
C ASP A 106 14.10 14.35 -1.88
N LYS A 107 13.90 14.18 -0.57
CA LYS A 107 13.64 12.87 0.04
C LYS A 107 12.30 12.26 -0.41
N ASN A 108 11.29 13.09 -0.73
CA ASN A 108 9.99 12.62 -1.18
C ASN A 108 10.08 11.99 -2.57
N GLU A 109 10.88 12.55 -3.47
CA GLU A 109 11.13 11.98 -4.78
C GLU A 109 11.87 10.64 -4.68
N ALA A 110 12.87 10.52 -3.80
CA ALA A 110 13.57 9.26 -3.54
C ALA A 110 12.60 8.18 -3.03
N LEU A 111 11.69 8.55 -2.12
CA LEU A 111 10.66 7.67 -1.58
C LEU A 111 9.67 7.20 -2.66
N LYS A 112 9.22 8.10 -3.55
CA LYS A 112 8.34 7.75 -4.68
C LYS A 112 9.03 6.78 -5.63
N TYR A 113 10.32 6.97 -5.89
CA TYR A 113 11.09 6.09 -6.75
C TYR A 113 11.21 4.68 -6.16
N GLU A 114 11.53 4.55 -4.87
CA GLU A 114 11.56 3.26 -4.18
C GLU A 114 10.19 2.57 -4.23
N LEU A 115 9.11 3.33 -4.03
CA LEU A 115 7.74 2.84 -4.13
C LEU A 115 7.43 2.23 -5.50
N HIS A 116 7.81 2.93 -6.56
CA HIS A 116 7.64 2.46 -7.94
C HIS A 116 8.42 1.18 -8.22
N LEU A 117 9.69 1.10 -7.78
CA LEU A 117 10.50 -0.11 -7.98
C LEU A 117 9.85 -1.37 -7.39
N GLN A 118 9.11 -1.24 -6.29
CA GLN A 118 8.44 -2.36 -5.63
C GLN A 118 7.11 -2.71 -6.31
N LEU A 119 6.34 -1.70 -6.71
CA LEU A 119 5.07 -1.85 -7.44
C LEU A 119 5.23 -2.46 -8.84
N ASP A 120 6.37 -2.23 -9.49
CA ASP A 120 6.68 -2.80 -10.79
C ASP A 120 6.95 -4.32 -10.71
N ARG A 121 7.36 -4.81 -9.54
CA ARG A 121 7.89 -6.18 -9.39
C ARG A 121 6.88 -7.21 -8.87
N ARG A 122 5.75 -6.80 -8.28
CA ARG A 122 4.78 -7.71 -7.63
C ARG A 122 3.34 -7.19 -7.65
N ASN A 123 2.38 -8.11 -7.59
CA ASN A 123 1.04 -7.78 -7.12
C ASN A 123 1.12 -7.53 -5.61
N LEU A 124 0.96 -6.27 -5.19
CA LEU A 124 0.91 -5.93 -3.76
C LEU A 124 -0.34 -6.52 -3.09
N SER A 125 -0.14 -7.03 -1.89
CA SER A 125 -1.22 -7.40 -0.97
C SER A 125 -1.97 -6.16 -0.46
N ASP A 126 -3.18 -6.36 0.04
CA ASP A 126 -3.98 -5.29 0.65
C ASP A 126 -3.26 -4.62 1.83
N ALA A 127 -2.51 -5.39 2.63
CA ALA A 127 -1.71 -4.90 3.74
C ALA A 127 -0.59 -3.95 3.26
N GLU A 128 0.15 -4.35 2.22
CA GLU A 128 1.21 -3.53 1.64
C GLU A 128 0.64 -2.25 1.01
N VAL A 129 -0.47 -2.35 0.27
CA VAL A 129 -1.16 -1.18 -0.30
C VAL A 129 -1.59 -0.21 0.80
N PHE A 130 -2.13 -0.74 1.90
CA PHE A 130 -2.56 0.06 3.04
C PHE A 130 -1.39 0.75 3.75
N ALA A 131 -0.28 0.05 3.97
CA ALA A 131 0.93 0.61 4.55
C ALA A 131 1.51 1.74 3.69
N MET A 132 1.58 1.52 2.38
CA MET A 132 2.06 2.54 1.43
C MET A 132 1.15 3.77 1.40
N PHE A 133 -0.18 3.57 1.41
CA PHE A 133 -1.13 4.68 1.50
C PHE A 133 -0.91 5.52 2.76
N LYS A 134 -0.75 4.90 3.93
CA LYS A 134 -0.49 5.62 5.19
C LYS A 134 0.77 6.48 5.10
N LYS A 135 1.81 5.99 4.44
CA LYS A 135 3.06 6.74 4.27
C LYS A 135 2.89 7.94 3.33
N LEU A 136 2.19 7.78 2.21
CA LEU A 136 1.86 8.88 1.31
C LEU A 136 1.03 9.95 2.01
N GLU A 137 0.08 9.55 2.87
CA GLU A 137 -0.65 10.48 3.72
C GLU A 137 0.24 11.18 4.76
N GLY A 138 1.20 10.46 5.36
CA GLY A 138 2.20 11.07 6.24
C GLY A 138 3.05 12.13 5.53
N MET A 139 3.54 11.81 4.32
CA MET A 139 4.28 12.77 3.49
C MET A 139 3.43 14.00 3.13
N LYS A 140 2.15 13.80 2.82
CA LYS A 140 1.20 14.89 2.59
C LYS A 140 1.09 15.81 3.81
N GLN A 141 1.00 15.27 5.02
CA GLN A 141 0.93 16.08 6.24
C GLN A 141 2.24 16.84 6.49
N ASN A 142 3.39 16.20 6.28
CA ASN A 142 4.69 16.87 6.40
C ASN A 142 4.83 18.01 5.40
N ALA A 143 4.45 17.79 4.13
CA ALA A 143 4.45 18.84 3.12
C ALA A 143 3.56 20.03 3.51
N LYS A 144 2.37 19.78 4.09
CA LYS A 144 1.51 20.85 4.61
C LYS A 144 2.16 21.62 5.75
N ALA A 145 2.76 20.92 6.71
CA ALA A 145 3.43 21.54 7.85
C ALA A 145 4.62 22.43 7.42
N GLU A 146 5.30 22.03 6.34
CA GLU A 146 6.41 22.78 5.73
C GLU A 146 5.95 23.86 4.73
N GLY A 147 4.65 24.05 4.53
CA GLY A 147 4.11 25.03 3.56
C GLY A 147 4.40 24.70 2.09
N LYS A 148 4.71 23.43 1.78
CA LYS A 148 4.99 22.93 0.43
C LYS A 148 3.72 22.51 -0.30
N SER A 149 3.81 22.43 -1.64
CA SER A 149 2.70 21.94 -2.47
C SER A 149 2.30 20.51 -2.09
N THR A 150 0.99 20.23 -2.16
CA THR A 150 0.41 18.91 -1.90
C THR A 150 -0.27 18.28 -3.12
N GLU A 151 -0.05 18.85 -4.31
CA GLU A 151 -0.64 18.42 -5.58
C GLU A 151 -0.30 16.94 -5.90
N ASP A 152 0.88 16.50 -5.51
CA ASP A 152 1.36 15.12 -5.65
C ASP A 152 0.69 14.10 -4.72
N PHE A 153 -0.15 14.57 -3.79
CA PHE A 153 -0.85 13.74 -2.80
C PHE A 153 -2.38 13.85 -2.93
N THR A 154 -2.85 14.22 -4.12
CA THR A 154 -4.26 14.08 -4.51
C THR A 154 -4.63 12.60 -4.66
N ASP A 155 -5.92 12.27 -4.60
CA ASP A 155 -6.36 10.87 -4.73
C ASP A 155 -5.98 10.27 -6.10
N ALA A 156 -6.02 11.08 -7.17
CA ALA A 156 -5.55 10.70 -8.50
C ALA A 156 -4.05 10.38 -8.52
N LYS A 157 -3.21 11.25 -7.92
CA LYS A 157 -1.76 11.04 -7.86
C LYS A 157 -1.37 9.88 -6.96
N ILE A 158 -2.06 9.69 -5.84
CA ILE A 158 -1.86 8.51 -4.98
C ILE A 158 -2.30 7.24 -5.72
N ALA A 159 -3.39 7.27 -6.48
CA ALA A 159 -3.84 6.13 -7.26
C ALA A 159 -2.83 5.72 -8.34
N GLU A 160 -2.29 6.70 -9.07
CA GLU A 160 -1.18 6.53 -10.02
C GLU A 160 0.05 5.93 -9.32
N GLN A 161 0.47 6.53 -8.20
CA GLN A 161 1.62 6.07 -7.42
C GLN A 161 1.42 4.66 -6.87
N LEU A 162 0.20 4.23 -6.51
CA LEU A 162 -0.09 2.89 -6.00
C LEU A 162 -0.47 1.88 -7.10
N LYS A 163 -0.56 2.31 -8.36
CA LYS A 163 -1.12 1.53 -9.48
C LYS A 163 -2.49 0.92 -9.16
N LYS A 164 -3.37 1.71 -8.54
CA LYS A 164 -4.74 1.32 -8.22
C LYS A 164 -5.72 2.30 -8.84
N SER A 165 -7.00 1.96 -8.81
CA SER A 165 -8.05 2.91 -9.18
C SER A 165 -8.21 3.98 -8.10
N GLU A 166 -8.60 5.19 -8.49
CA GLU A 166 -8.97 6.27 -7.56
C GLU A 166 -10.03 5.80 -6.55
N ARG A 167 -11.00 5.01 -7.01
CA ARG A 167 -12.03 4.40 -6.15
C ARG A 167 -11.41 3.50 -5.06
N SER A 168 -10.32 2.80 -5.35
CA SER A 168 -9.60 2.01 -4.35
C SER A 168 -8.95 2.89 -3.30
N VAL A 169 -8.31 3.98 -3.71
CA VAL A 169 -7.70 4.96 -2.79
C VAL A 169 -8.77 5.60 -1.91
N GLN A 170 -9.91 5.97 -2.48
CA GLN A 170 -11.05 6.50 -1.73
C GLN A 170 -11.55 5.51 -0.66
N LYS A 171 -11.68 4.22 -1.00
CA LYS A 171 -12.04 3.17 -0.03
C LYS A 171 -11.04 3.07 1.12
N ILE A 172 -9.75 3.08 0.81
CA ILE A 172 -8.67 3.02 1.82
C ILE A 172 -8.71 4.26 2.72
N ARG A 173 -8.94 5.44 2.14
CA ARG A 173 -9.09 6.70 2.85
C ARG A 173 -10.32 6.70 3.75
N GLU A 174 -11.46 6.21 3.26
CA GLU A 174 -12.68 6.04 4.04
C GLU A 174 -12.43 5.10 5.22
N LEU A 175 -11.81 3.95 4.98
CA LEU A 175 -11.44 2.98 6.01
C LEU A 175 -10.52 3.61 7.07
N SER A 176 -9.45 4.30 6.65
CA SER A 176 -8.49 4.95 7.53
C SER A 176 -9.10 6.01 8.45
N LYS A 177 -10.21 6.64 8.01
CA LYS A 177 -10.91 7.66 8.79
C LYS A 177 -11.92 7.09 9.77
N LYS A 178 -12.56 5.97 9.41
CA LYS A 178 -13.75 5.47 10.11
C LYS A 178 -13.50 4.22 10.96
N ALA A 179 -12.54 3.38 10.58
CA ALA A 179 -12.31 2.12 11.30
C ALA A 179 -11.63 2.37 12.65
N ASP A 180 -11.91 1.49 13.60
CA ASP A 180 -11.21 1.46 14.87
C ASP A 180 -9.77 0.93 14.71
N LYS A 181 -8.94 1.17 15.73
CA LYS A 181 -7.54 0.76 15.70
C LYS A 181 -7.39 -0.75 15.47
N GLN A 182 -8.25 -1.56 16.09
CA GLN A 182 -8.19 -3.02 15.96
C GLN A 182 -8.42 -3.48 14.51
N THR A 183 -9.39 -2.89 13.79
CA THR A 183 -9.64 -3.21 12.39
C THR A 183 -8.47 -2.76 11.51
N LEU A 184 -7.90 -1.58 11.76
CA LEU A 184 -6.76 -1.08 11.00
C LEU A 184 -5.51 -1.96 11.22
N ASP A 185 -5.30 -2.48 12.43
CA ASP A 185 -4.18 -3.37 12.75
C ASP A 185 -4.32 -4.72 12.03
N LYS A 186 -5.53 -5.29 11.96
CA LYS A 186 -5.81 -6.51 11.18
C LYS A 186 -5.62 -6.34 9.68
N VAL A 187 -5.91 -5.15 9.15
CA VAL A 187 -5.63 -4.83 7.74
C VAL A 187 -4.13 -4.70 7.52
N ALA A 188 -3.42 -4.06 8.45
CA ALA A 188 -1.96 -3.91 8.38
C ALA A 188 -1.21 -5.25 8.52
N SER A 189 -1.74 -6.21 9.29
CA SER A 189 -1.17 -7.56 9.39
C SER A 189 -1.54 -8.48 8.23
N GLY A 190 -2.48 -8.07 7.36
CA GLY A 190 -2.98 -8.89 6.26
C GLY A 190 -4.03 -9.93 6.64
N GLU A 191 -4.46 -9.96 7.91
CA GLU A 191 -5.56 -10.82 8.37
C GLU A 191 -6.92 -10.41 7.74
N LEU A 192 -7.06 -9.13 7.39
CA LEU A 192 -8.31 -8.58 6.85
C LEU A 192 -8.07 -7.81 5.56
N SER A 193 -8.81 -8.13 4.50
CA SER A 193 -8.79 -7.35 3.26
C SER A 193 -9.42 -5.97 3.45
N ILE A 194 -8.98 -4.99 2.66
CA ILE A 194 -9.49 -3.61 2.71
C ILE A 194 -11.01 -3.58 2.47
N ASN A 195 -11.48 -4.37 1.49
CA ASN A 195 -12.91 -4.41 1.16
C ASN A 195 -13.75 -5.03 2.28
N LYS A 196 -13.26 -6.09 2.93
CA LYS A 196 -13.97 -6.73 4.05
C LYS A 196 -14.01 -5.81 5.26
N ALA A 197 -12.87 -5.21 5.61
CA ALA A 197 -12.77 -4.22 6.68
C ALA A 197 -13.74 -3.06 6.49
N LEU A 198 -13.80 -2.50 5.27
CA LEU A 198 -14.73 -1.39 4.98
C LEU A 198 -16.19 -1.83 5.05
N SER A 199 -16.51 -3.06 4.65
CA SER A 199 -17.86 -3.60 4.80
C SER A 199 -18.25 -3.76 6.26
N GLU A 200 -17.34 -4.19 7.13
CA GLU A 200 -17.60 -4.35 8.57
C GLU A 200 -17.83 -2.98 9.23
N VAL A 201 -17.01 -1.98 8.90
CA VAL A 201 -17.21 -0.59 9.34
C VAL A 201 -18.58 -0.05 8.91
N LYS A 202 -18.99 -0.28 7.66
CA LYS A 202 -20.30 0.17 7.16
C LYS A 202 -21.48 -0.54 7.84
N LYS A 203 -21.33 -1.82 8.16
CA LYS A 203 -22.33 -2.58 8.94
C LYS A 203 -22.43 -2.10 10.38
N ALA A 204 -21.34 -1.61 10.96
CA ALA A 204 -21.34 -1.04 12.31
C ALA A 204 -21.92 0.38 12.35
N GLU A 205 -21.67 1.23 11.33
CA GLU A 205 -22.26 2.58 11.20
C GLU A 205 -23.76 2.53 10.90
N HIS A 206 -24.16 1.57 10.07
CA HIS A 206 -25.55 1.28 9.76
C HIS A 206 -25.81 -0.16 10.16
N PRO A 207 -26.04 -0.45 11.47
CA PRO A 207 -26.58 -1.74 11.84
C PRO A 207 -27.80 -1.94 10.98
N ILE A 208 -27.84 -3.07 10.27
CA ILE A 208 -28.99 -3.44 9.46
C ILE A 208 -30.18 -3.39 10.40
N THR A 209 -30.92 -2.28 10.37
CA THR A 209 -32.31 -2.31 10.72
C THR A 209 -32.85 -3.22 9.65
N ILE A 210 -33.21 -4.44 10.05
CA ILE A 210 -34.11 -5.25 9.26
C ILE A 210 -35.35 -4.38 9.14
N LYS A 211 -35.40 -3.56 8.09
CA LYS A 211 -36.65 -3.01 7.60
C LYS A 211 -37.36 -4.24 7.08
N SER A 212 -38.10 -4.90 7.97
CA SER A 212 -39.22 -5.72 7.54
C SER A 212 -39.96 -4.85 6.54
N ASN A 213 -40.12 -5.36 5.31
CA ASN A 213 -40.94 -4.69 4.32
C ASN A 213 -42.34 -4.58 4.92
N ALA A 214 -42.63 -3.42 5.51
CA ALA A 214 -43.90 -3.07 6.11
C ALA A 214 -44.91 -2.70 5.02
N ASN A 215 -45.12 -3.61 4.08
CA ASN A 215 -46.23 -3.58 3.12
C ASN A 215 -47.14 -4.81 3.22
N SER A 216 -47.08 -5.53 4.35
CA SER A 216 -48.21 -6.36 4.79
C SER A 216 -48.30 -6.23 6.31
N SER A 217 -49.10 -5.28 6.79
CA SER A 217 -49.43 -5.15 8.20
C SER A 217 -50.29 -6.34 8.65
N ILE A 218 -49.65 -7.48 8.91
CA ILE A 218 -50.33 -8.57 9.60
C ILE A 218 -50.56 -8.09 11.03
N ASN A 219 -51.83 -7.82 11.37
CA ASN A 219 -52.22 -7.48 12.72
C ASN A 219 -51.84 -8.64 13.64
N LYS A 220 -50.83 -8.43 14.50
CA LYS A 220 -50.28 -9.46 15.38
C LYS A 220 -51.36 -10.12 16.25
N SER A 221 -52.43 -9.40 16.58
CA SER A 221 -53.55 -9.94 17.34
C SER A 221 -54.42 -10.90 16.52
N GLU A 222 -54.66 -10.61 15.24
CA GLU A 222 -55.45 -11.45 14.35
C GLU A 222 -54.69 -12.70 13.95
N PHE A 223 -53.38 -12.59 13.72
CA PHE A 223 -52.52 -13.74 13.47
C PHE A 223 -52.48 -14.70 14.65
N ILE A 224 -52.36 -14.18 15.88
CA ILE A 224 -52.40 -15.02 17.09
C ILE A 224 -53.77 -15.68 17.27
N LYS A 225 -54.87 -15.00 16.93
CA LYS A 225 -56.21 -15.60 16.94
C LYS A 225 -56.33 -16.72 15.90
N GLY A 226 -55.83 -16.50 14.69
CA GLY A 226 -55.82 -17.52 13.62
C GLY A 226 -55.00 -18.76 14.01
N ILE A 227 -53.83 -18.58 14.62
CA ILE A 227 -53.03 -19.70 15.13
C ILE A 227 -53.77 -20.45 16.25
N LYS A 228 -54.36 -19.74 17.21
CA LYS A 228 -55.12 -20.39 18.29
C LYS A 228 -56.31 -21.19 17.76
N PHE A 229 -57.02 -20.65 16.76
CA PHE A 229 -58.11 -21.34 16.08
C PHE A 229 -57.61 -22.61 15.39
N ALA A 230 -56.57 -22.51 14.56
CA ALA A 230 -56.02 -23.66 13.86
C ALA A 230 -55.55 -24.76 14.82
N LEU A 231 -54.87 -24.40 15.93
CA LEU A 231 -54.44 -25.36 16.94
C LEU A 231 -55.62 -26.06 17.64
N ASN A 232 -56.71 -25.33 17.91
CA ASN A 232 -57.92 -25.90 18.50
C ASN A 232 -58.61 -26.89 17.53
N GLU A 233 -58.71 -26.54 16.25
CA GLU A 233 -59.33 -27.41 15.26
C GLU A 233 -58.50 -28.68 14.98
N ILE A 234 -57.16 -28.56 15.00
CA ILE A 234 -56.26 -29.73 14.93
C ILE A 234 -56.46 -30.62 16.16
N ALA A 235 -56.57 -30.03 17.36
CA ALA A 235 -56.85 -30.80 18.59
C ALA A 235 -58.22 -31.51 18.54
N ASN A 236 -59.18 -30.96 17.80
CA ASN A 236 -60.49 -31.58 17.54
C ASN A 236 -60.48 -32.59 16.37
N GLY A 237 -59.31 -32.92 15.83
CA GLY A 237 -59.12 -33.97 14.83
C GLY A 237 -59.26 -33.52 13.37
N LYS A 238 -59.40 -32.22 13.11
CA LYS A 238 -59.43 -31.70 11.73
C LYS A 238 -58.02 -31.61 11.15
N ASN A 239 -57.90 -31.88 9.86
CA ASN A 239 -56.63 -31.74 9.14
C ASN A 239 -56.44 -30.30 8.62
N ALA A 240 -55.22 -29.99 8.17
CA ALA A 240 -54.88 -28.64 7.73
C ALA A 240 -55.72 -28.16 6.53
N GLU A 241 -56.09 -29.06 5.60
CA GLU A 241 -56.90 -28.72 4.43
C GLU A 241 -58.33 -28.33 4.82
N GLU A 242 -58.93 -29.04 5.78
CA GLU A 242 -60.26 -28.74 6.33
C GLU A 242 -60.30 -27.40 7.07
N ILE A 243 -59.22 -27.06 7.78
CA ILE A 243 -59.11 -25.79 8.52
C ILE A 243 -58.96 -24.62 7.55
N LEU A 244 -58.17 -24.80 6.48
CA LEU A 244 -58.01 -23.81 5.43
C LEU A 244 -59.31 -23.59 4.63
N ALA A 245 -60.13 -24.64 4.45
CA ALA A 245 -61.43 -24.51 3.79
C ALA A 245 -62.48 -23.75 4.64
N ALA A 246 -62.24 -23.60 5.95
CA ALA A 246 -63.13 -22.91 6.88
C ALA A 246 -62.75 -21.45 7.16
N LEU A 247 -61.61 -20.98 6.60
CA LEU A 247 -61.13 -19.60 6.68
C LEU A 247 -61.58 -18.80 5.44
#